data_AF-A0ABD5TBZ5-F1
#
_entry.id   AF-A0ABD5TBZ5-F1
#
_cell.length_a   1.000
_cell.length_b   1.000
_cell.length_c   1.000
_cell.angle_alpha   90.00
_cell.angle_beta   90.00
_cell.angle_gamma   90.00
#
_symmetry.space_group_name_H-M   'P 1'
#
loop_
_entity.id
_entity.type
_entity.pdbx_description
1 polymer ?
#
loop_
_entity_poly.entity_id
_entity_poly.type
_entity_poly.pdbx_seq_one_letter_code
_entity_poly.pdbx_strand_id
1 'polypeptide(L)'
;MLTKNLKIVQSKLIKNKGGNHETKTKLITLVVAFLAAISFALPSQANAAKGDQGPDWSKYQGASGRYGTGQDKFIIAQIGGTYGGTYIDQWTYDSQIASAKAAGKRVHSYIWYGVGGSSQLGLEALDRYMPRIKAQTPKGSIVALDYEDGASGNMAANTDAILAGMRRIHSEGYTPMYYSYKPYTLAHVDYQRILKEFPNSLWIAAYRDYLPTTKPDYGYFRVWMG
;
A
#
# COMPACT_ATOMS: atom_id res chain seq x y z
N MET A 1 2.01 24.87 -1.44
CA MET A 1 2.64 25.27 -0.17
C MET A 1 3.78 24.28 0.14
N LEU A 2 5.02 24.77 0.23
CA LEU A 2 6.25 23.97 0.31
C LEU A 2 6.41 23.23 1.65
N THR A 3 6.81 21.95 1.55
CA THR A 3 7.69 21.13 2.43
C THR A 3 7.65 21.27 3.96
N LYS A 4 7.45 20.13 4.63
CA LYS A 4 8.28 19.74 5.77
C LYS A 4 8.83 18.32 5.58
N ASN A 5 10.15 18.25 5.55
CA ASN A 5 10.96 17.03 5.64
C ASN A 5 10.71 16.37 7.01
N LEU A 6 10.61 15.04 7.04
CA LEU A 6 10.74 14.28 8.27
C LEU A 6 12.22 13.90 8.46
N LYS A 7 12.87 14.50 9.47
CA LYS A 7 14.16 14.08 10.05
C LYS A 7 13.92 13.74 11.52
N ILE A 8 14.26 12.52 11.94
CA ILE A 8 14.49 12.14 13.36
C ILE A 8 15.68 11.16 13.31
N VAL A 9 16.92 11.62 13.55
CA VAL A 9 17.69 11.74 14.81
C VAL A 9 18.15 10.37 15.35
N GLN A 10 19.48 10.15 15.27
CA GLN A 10 20.19 9.10 15.99
C GLN A 10 20.34 9.46 17.48
N SER A 11 20.21 8.46 18.36
CA SER A 11 20.72 8.53 19.74
C SER A 11 21.99 7.68 19.88
N LYS A 12 23.11 8.34 20.18
CA LYS A 12 24.30 7.74 20.81
C LYS A 12 23.92 7.29 22.23
N LEU A 13 24.40 6.12 22.67
CA LEU A 13 24.69 5.90 24.08
C LEU A 13 26.12 5.41 24.29
N ILE A 14 26.69 5.98 25.36
CA ILE A 14 28.09 6.02 25.77
C ILE A 14 28.41 4.79 26.62
N LYS A 15 29.66 4.31 26.57
CA LYS A 15 30.18 3.22 27.43
C LYS A 15 30.55 3.70 28.84
N ASN A 16 30.12 2.89 29.82
CA ASN A 16 30.70 2.48 31.12
C ASN A 16 31.05 3.48 32.25
N LYS A 17 30.66 3.10 33.48
CA LYS A 17 31.54 2.87 34.65
C LYS A 17 30.83 2.00 35.72
N GLY A 18 31.61 1.21 36.45
CA GLY A 18 31.19 0.02 37.21
C GLY A 18 30.69 0.21 38.64
N GLY A 19 30.37 -0.93 39.28
CA GLY A 19 29.98 -1.06 40.68
C GLY A 19 29.48 -2.49 40.96
N ASN A 20 29.97 -3.08 42.05
CA ASN A 20 30.06 -4.52 42.33
C ASN A 20 28.84 -5.10 43.07
N HIS A 21 28.82 -6.43 43.19
CA HIS A 21 28.04 -7.31 44.10
C HIS A 21 26.75 -8.00 43.62
N GLU A 22 26.89 -9.34 43.63
CA GLU A 22 25.91 -10.43 43.62
C GLU A 22 24.53 -10.10 44.18
N THR A 23 23.50 -10.36 43.36
CA THR A 23 22.07 -10.72 43.66
C THR A 23 21.12 -10.32 42.53
N LYS A 24 21.57 -10.27 41.26
CA LYS A 24 20.73 -9.83 40.12
C LYS A 24 20.65 -10.81 38.93
N THR A 25 21.08 -12.06 39.08
CA THR A 25 21.21 -12.97 37.93
C THR A 25 19.91 -13.67 37.50
N LYS A 26 18.84 -13.64 38.31
CA LYS A 26 17.54 -14.26 37.93
C LYS A 26 16.47 -13.28 37.41
N LEU A 27 16.62 -11.98 37.66
CA LEU A 27 15.68 -10.96 37.17
C LEU A 27 16.10 -10.35 35.82
N ILE A 28 17.42 -10.27 35.56
CA ILE A 28 17.96 -9.66 34.32
C ILE A 28 17.72 -10.57 33.10
N THR A 29 17.75 -11.89 33.25
CA THR A 29 17.50 -12.84 32.14
C THR A 29 16.06 -12.80 31.64
N LEU A 30 15.08 -12.55 32.52
CA LEU A 30 13.67 -12.46 32.15
C LEU A 30 13.33 -11.13 31.44
N VAL A 31 13.95 -10.02 31.88
CA VAL A 31 13.76 -8.69 31.29
C VAL A 31 14.44 -8.57 29.92
N VAL A 32 15.60 -9.22 29.72
CA VAL A 32 16.29 -9.27 28.42
C VAL A 32 15.53 -10.15 27.41
N ALA A 33 14.91 -11.24 27.85
CA ALA A 33 14.05 -12.06 27.00
C ALA A 33 12.75 -11.34 26.59
N PHE A 34 12.16 -10.55 27.50
CA PHE A 34 10.96 -9.75 27.20
C PHE A 34 11.25 -8.57 26.25
N LEU A 35 12.39 -7.88 26.42
CA LEU A 35 12.81 -6.80 25.52
C LEU A 35 13.28 -7.31 24.15
N ALA A 36 13.89 -8.50 24.08
CA ALA A 36 14.21 -9.15 22.81
C ALA A 36 12.92 -9.57 22.05
N ALA A 37 11.91 -10.10 22.74
CA ALA A 37 10.65 -10.50 22.12
C ALA A 37 9.82 -9.31 21.59
N ILE A 38 9.86 -8.15 22.26
CA ILE A 38 9.19 -6.92 21.78
C ILE A 38 9.91 -6.31 20.56
N SER A 39 11.21 -6.59 20.39
CA SER A 39 11.98 -6.12 19.23
C SER A 39 11.68 -6.89 17.92
N PHE A 40 11.04 -8.06 18.00
CA PHE A 40 10.66 -8.87 16.83
C PHE A 40 9.22 -8.67 16.34
N ALA A 41 8.43 -7.81 16.99
CA ALA A 41 7.01 -7.63 16.68
C ALA A 41 6.61 -6.17 16.44
N LEU A 42 7.56 -5.27 16.19
CA LEU A 42 7.22 -4.00 15.55
C LEU A 42 6.92 -4.31 14.08
N PRO A 43 5.70 -4.08 13.57
CA PRO A 43 5.50 -4.10 12.14
C PRO A 43 6.52 -3.12 11.57
N SER A 44 7.39 -3.62 10.70
CA SER A 44 8.18 -2.76 9.84
C SER A 44 7.15 -1.95 9.06
N GLN A 45 6.87 -0.74 9.52
CA GLN A 45 6.20 0.24 8.69
C GLN A 45 7.07 0.30 7.43
N ALA A 46 6.52 -0.20 6.32
CA ALA A 46 7.18 -0.21 5.03
C ALA A 46 7.28 1.25 4.58
N ASN A 47 8.23 1.98 5.16
CA ASN A 47 8.53 3.35 4.81
C ASN A 47 9.20 3.31 3.45
N ALA A 48 8.44 3.55 2.39
CA ALA A 48 9.01 3.81 1.08
C ALA A 48 9.86 5.08 1.19
N ALA A 49 11.13 5.00 0.81
CA ALA A 49 11.93 6.20 0.69
C ALA A 49 11.43 7.01 -0.50
N LYS A 50 11.50 8.34 -0.42
CA LYS A 50 11.22 9.21 -1.57
C LYS A 50 12.11 8.78 -2.74
N GLY A 51 11.48 8.41 -3.85
CA GLY A 51 12.18 7.95 -5.07
C GLY A 51 12.28 6.44 -5.23
N ASP A 52 11.80 5.64 -4.27
CA ASP A 52 11.58 4.21 -4.51
C ASP A 52 10.56 4.03 -5.65
N GLN A 53 10.85 3.10 -6.56
CA GLN A 53 9.98 2.75 -7.68
C GLN A 53 9.72 1.24 -7.71
N GLY A 54 8.63 0.86 -8.37
CA GLY A 54 8.22 -0.53 -8.53
C GLY A 54 7.03 -0.62 -9.48
N PRO A 55 6.88 -1.72 -10.24
CA PRO A 55 5.75 -1.92 -11.13
C PRO A 55 4.50 -2.37 -10.37
N ASP A 56 3.32 -2.12 -10.96
CA ASP A 56 2.12 -2.90 -10.68
C ASP A 56 2.04 -4.11 -11.61
N TRP A 57 1.49 -5.22 -11.10
CA TRP A 57 1.34 -6.48 -11.84
C TRP A 57 -0.10 -6.98 -11.80
N SER A 58 -0.56 -7.51 -12.93
CA SER A 58 -1.78 -8.30 -13.09
C SER A 58 -1.46 -9.60 -13.84
N LYS A 59 -2.46 -10.33 -14.35
CA LYS A 59 -2.24 -11.48 -15.24
C LYS A 59 -1.31 -11.17 -16.42
N TYR A 60 -1.30 -9.93 -16.92
CA TYR A 60 -0.58 -9.58 -18.14
C TYR A 60 0.94 -9.67 -18.00
N GLN A 61 1.46 -9.68 -16.78
CA GLN A 61 2.88 -9.87 -16.49
C GLN A 61 3.26 -11.35 -16.22
N GLY A 62 2.31 -12.27 -16.34
CA GLY A 62 2.52 -13.71 -16.13
C GLY A 62 2.73 -14.09 -14.66
N ALA A 63 2.90 -15.39 -14.39
CA ALA A 63 2.95 -15.93 -13.04
C ALA A 63 4.13 -15.42 -12.19
N SER A 64 5.24 -15.02 -12.82
CA SER A 64 6.43 -14.53 -12.11
C SER A 64 6.54 -13.00 -12.09
N GLY A 65 5.62 -12.30 -12.76
CA GLY A 65 5.69 -10.85 -12.94
C GLY A 65 6.82 -10.40 -13.88
N ARG A 66 6.88 -9.09 -14.15
CA ARG A 66 7.93 -8.47 -14.97
C ARG A 66 8.37 -7.15 -14.35
N TYR A 67 9.63 -7.07 -13.92
CA TYR A 67 10.21 -5.82 -13.45
C TYR A 67 10.40 -4.84 -14.61
N GLY A 68 10.24 -3.54 -14.34
CA GLY A 68 10.59 -2.49 -15.28
C GLY A 68 12.09 -2.28 -15.34
N THR A 69 12.76 -2.37 -14.19
CA THR A 69 14.23 -2.23 -14.07
C THR A 69 14.81 -3.08 -12.94
N GLY A 70 16.13 -3.30 -12.95
CA GLY A 70 16.83 -3.90 -11.80
C GLY A 70 16.80 -3.06 -10.52
N GLN A 71 16.40 -1.78 -10.60
CA GLN A 71 16.35 -0.86 -9.45
C GLN A 71 15.03 -0.93 -8.68
N ASP A 72 14.01 -1.61 -9.23
CA ASP A 72 12.68 -1.70 -8.63
C ASP A 72 12.76 -2.28 -7.21
N LYS A 73 12.06 -1.66 -6.25
CA LYS A 73 12.13 -1.97 -4.82
C LYS A 73 10.88 -2.63 -4.28
N PHE A 74 9.77 -2.48 -4.98
CA PHE A 74 8.48 -3.03 -4.60
C PHE A 74 7.69 -3.50 -5.82
N ILE A 75 6.60 -4.21 -5.57
CA ILE A 75 5.53 -4.45 -6.55
C ILE A 75 4.16 -4.16 -5.91
N ILE A 76 3.15 -3.92 -6.74
CA ILE A 76 1.74 -3.90 -6.33
C ILE A 76 0.97 -4.90 -7.20
N ALA A 77 0.56 -6.05 -6.66
CA ALA A 77 -0.06 -7.12 -7.44
C ALA A 77 -1.60 -7.09 -7.34
N GLN A 78 -2.27 -7.31 -8.47
CA GLN A 78 -3.72 -7.44 -8.53
C GLN A 78 -4.15 -8.75 -7.89
N ILE A 79 -4.99 -8.69 -6.86
CA ILE A 79 -5.57 -9.91 -6.27
C ILE A 79 -6.80 -10.41 -7.02
N GLY A 80 -7.47 -9.51 -7.72
CA GLY A 80 -8.75 -9.71 -8.36
C GLY A 80 -9.55 -8.42 -8.32
N GLY A 81 -10.87 -8.55 -8.39
CA GLY A 81 -11.76 -7.40 -8.19
C GLY A 81 -13.21 -7.68 -8.52
N THR A 82 -14.00 -6.61 -8.47
CA THR A 82 -15.44 -6.63 -8.70
C THR A 82 -15.83 -5.71 -9.85
N TYR A 83 -16.75 -6.18 -10.69
CA TYR A 83 -17.33 -5.47 -11.83
C TYR A 83 -18.83 -5.38 -11.60
N GLY A 84 -19.27 -4.37 -10.86
CA GLY A 84 -20.68 -4.19 -10.50
C GLY A 84 -21.26 -5.35 -9.70
N GLY A 85 -20.46 -6.01 -8.85
CA GLY A 85 -20.88 -7.17 -8.05
C GLY A 85 -20.47 -8.53 -8.64
N THR A 86 -19.89 -8.57 -9.85
CA THR A 86 -19.27 -9.78 -10.38
C THR A 86 -17.83 -9.88 -9.90
N TYR A 87 -17.50 -10.91 -9.12
CA TYR A 87 -16.18 -11.12 -8.53
C TYR A 87 -15.28 -11.99 -9.40
N ILE A 88 -14.04 -11.55 -9.62
CA ILE A 88 -13.03 -12.26 -10.40
C ILE A 88 -11.74 -12.38 -9.60
N ASP A 89 -11.23 -13.61 -9.43
CA ASP A 89 -9.94 -13.83 -8.79
C ASP A 89 -8.80 -13.76 -9.80
N GLN A 90 -7.68 -13.17 -9.37
CA GLN A 90 -6.48 -13.12 -10.19
C GLN A 90 -5.63 -14.36 -9.92
N TRP A 91 -5.54 -15.26 -10.92
CA TRP A 91 -4.82 -16.54 -10.77
C TRP A 91 -3.31 -16.36 -10.55
N THR A 92 -2.71 -15.25 -10.99
CA THR A 92 -1.28 -14.94 -10.85
C THR A 92 -0.90 -14.36 -9.50
N TYR A 93 -1.85 -13.97 -8.66
CA TYR A 93 -1.56 -13.16 -7.46
C TYR A 93 -0.56 -13.84 -6.52
N ASP A 94 -0.82 -15.08 -6.09
CA ASP A 94 0.04 -15.76 -5.11
C ASP A 94 1.45 -16.02 -5.67
N SER A 95 1.56 -16.41 -6.95
CA SER A 95 2.84 -16.67 -7.60
C SER A 95 3.64 -15.39 -7.83
N GLN A 96 2.98 -14.27 -8.13
CA GLN A 96 3.61 -12.96 -8.22
C GLN A 96 4.13 -12.46 -6.87
N ILE A 97 3.34 -12.60 -5.81
CA ILE A 97 3.76 -12.25 -4.44
C ILE A 97 4.95 -13.11 -4.02
N ALA A 98 4.91 -14.42 -4.27
CA ALA A 98 5.99 -15.34 -3.94
C ALA A 98 7.28 -14.99 -4.71
N SER A 99 7.17 -14.75 -6.02
CA SER A 99 8.28 -14.33 -6.89
C SER A 99 8.95 -13.04 -6.38
N ALA A 100 8.14 -12.03 -6.03
CA ALA A 100 8.64 -10.76 -5.53
C ALA A 100 9.32 -10.87 -4.16
N LYS A 101 8.76 -11.67 -3.24
CA LYS A 101 9.40 -11.97 -1.95
C LYS A 101 10.73 -12.68 -2.13
N ALA A 102 10.81 -13.68 -3.00
CA ALA A 102 12.05 -14.40 -3.30
C ALA A 102 13.13 -13.46 -3.87
N ALA A 103 12.73 -12.43 -4.62
CA ALA A 103 13.61 -11.38 -5.12
C ALA A 103 13.89 -10.24 -4.11
N GLY A 104 13.47 -10.39 -2.85
CA GLY A 104 13.69 -9.42 -1.78
C GLY A 104 12.94 -8.09 -1.97
N LYS A 105 11.84 -8.08 -2.72
CA LYS A 105 11.03 -6.87 -2.96
C LYS A 105 9.95 -6.70 -1.90
N ARG A 106 9.58 -5.44 -1.63
CA ARG A 106 8.35 -5.14 -0.86
C ARG A 106 7.14 -5.53 -1.69
N VAL A 107 6.14 -6.16 -1.07
CA VAL A 107 4.93 -6.62 -1.75
C VAL A 107 3.71 -5.86 -1.25
N HIS A 108 2.87 -5.44 -2.19
CA HIS A 108 1.64 -4.69 -1.98
C HIS A 108 0.55 -5.27 -2.89
N SER A 109 -0.70 -4.87 -2.66
CA SER A 109 -1.84 -5.41 -3.38
C SER A 109 -2.75 -4.31 -3.92
N TYR A 110 -3.47 -4.59 -4.99
CA TYR A 110 -4.60 -3.78 -5.41
C TYR A 110 -5.80 -4.64 -5.80
N ILE A 111 -6.98 -4.06 -5.70
CA ILE A 111 -8.27 -4.68 -6.02
C ILE A 111 -8.91 -3.82 -7.11
N TRP A 112 -9.27 -4.41 -8.25
CA TRP A 112 -10.15 -3.73 -9.21
C TRP A 112 -11.51 -3.47 -8.56
N TYR A 113 -11.86 -2.20 -8.37
CA TYR A 113 -12.89 -1.76 -7.43
C TYR A 113 -14.09 -1.11 -8.14
N GLY A 114 -14.64 -1.79 -9.14
CA GLY A 114 -15.81 -1.37 -9.90
C GLY A 114 -17.12 -1.49 -9.10
N VAL A 115 -17.26 -0.70 -8.03
CA VAL A 115 -18.39 -0.77 -7.07
C VAL A 115 -19.43 0.33 -7.28
N GLY A 116 -19.20 1.26 -8.21
CA GLY A 116 -20.00 2.46 -8.38
C GLY A 116 -20.08 3.27 -7.09
N GLY A 117 -21.30 3.60 -6.65
CA GLY A 117 -21.58 4.30 -5.39
C GLY A 117 -21.98 3.38 -4.23
N SER A 118 -21.78 2.06 -4.34
CA SER A 118 -22.26 1.11 -3.33
C SER A 118 -21.17 0.75 -2.31
N SER A 119 -21.25 1.33 -1.11
CA SER A 119 -20.38 0.93 0.01
C SER A 119 -20.55 -0.55 0.39
N GLN A 120 -21.76 -1.11 0.24
CA GLN A 120 -22.01 -2.52 0.53
C GLN A 120 -21.19 -3.43 -0.39
N LEU A 121 -21.28 -3.24 -1.72
CA LEU A 121 -20.48 -4.01 -2.68
C LEU A 121 -18.99 -3.83 -2.42
N GLY A 122 -18.59 -2.62 -2.04
CA GLY A 122 -17.23 -2.31 -1.65
C GLY A 122 -16.71 -3.09 -0.43
N LEU A 123 -17.56 -3.31 0.58
CA LEU A 123 -17.23 -4.09 1.76
C LEU A 123 -17.24 -5.60 1.45
N GLU A 124 -18.18 -6.08 0.65
CA GLU A 124 -18.23 -7.48 0.20
C GLU A 124 -16.98 -7.87 -0.62
N ALA A 125 -16.51 -6.97 -1.49
CA ALA A 125 -15.25 -7.15 -2.19
C ALA A 125 -14.06 -7.28 -1.21
N LEU A 126 -14.03 -6.48 -0.15
CA LEU A 126 -12.98 -6.59 0.87
C LEU A 126 -13.09 -7.85 1.70
N ASP A 127 -14.30 -8.30 2.06
CA ASP A 127 -14.51 -9.57 2.75
C ASP A 127 -13.99 -10.76 1.92
N ARG A 128 -14.12 -10.70 0.58
CA ARG A 128 -13.55 -11.70 -0.33
C ARG A 128 -12.02 -11.67 -0.36
N TYR A 129 -11.43 -10.49 -0.55
CA TYR A 129 -10.00 -10.39 -0.92
C TYR A 129 -9.04 -10.19 0.28
N MET A 130 -9.46 -9.49 1.33
CA MET A 130 -8.58 -9.19 2.47
C MET A 130 -8.02 -10.42 3.19
N PRO A 131 -8.76 -11.54 3.37
CA PRO A 131 -8.19 -12.74 3.98
C PRO A 131 -6.96 -13.27 3.24
N ARG A 132 -7.01 -13.28 1.89
CA ARG A 132 -5.89 -13.72 1.05
C ARG A 132 -4.77 -12.68 0.98
N ILE A 133 -5.09 -11.38 0.99
CA ILE A 133 -4.07 -10.32 1.17
C ILE A 133 -3.30 -10.53 2.46
N LYS A 134 -4.01 -10.81 3.57
CA LYS A 134 -3.42 -11.01 4.90
C LYS A 134 -2.55 -12.24 5.03
N ALA A 135 -2.89 -13.31 4.33
CA ALA A 135 -2.05 -14.50 4.27
C ALA A 135 -0.75 -14.24 3.49
N GLN A 136 -0.77 -13.31 2.51
CA GLN A 136 0.30 -13.17 1.52
C GLN A 136 1.17 -11.93 1.72
N THR A 137 0.74 -10.89 2.42
CA THR A 137 1.47 -9.62 2.51
C THR A 137 1.68 -9.17 3.97
N PRO A 138 2.75 -8.41 4.27
CA PRO A 138 2.98 -7.93 5.62
C PRO A 138 1.96 -6.84 5.99
N LYS A 139 1.59 -6.76 7.28
CA LYS A 139 0.82 -5.61 7.81
C LYS A 139 1.53 -4.30 7.49
N GLY A 140 0.74 -3.24 7.27
CA GLY A 140 1.24 -1.93 6.84
C GLY A 140 1.58 -1.83 5.36
N SER A 141 1.60 -2.94 4.60
CA SER A 141 1.68 -2.87 3.13
C SER A 141 0.47 -2.13 2.55
N ILE A 142 0.65 -1.57 1.34
CA ILE A 142 -0.43 -0.91 0.62
C ILE A 142 -1.46 -1.93 0.14
N VAL A 143 -2.73 -1.58 0.34
CA VAL A 143 -3.86 -2.16 -0.39
C VAL A 143 -4.56 -1.02 -1.12
N ALA A 144 -4.45 -1.00 -2.44
CA ALA A 144 -5.05 0.02 -3.27
C ALA A 144 -6.45 -0.39 -3.76
N LEU A 145 -7.38 0.56 -3.75
CA LEU A 145 -8.66 0.47 -4.44
C LEU A 145 -8.48 1.09 -5.82
N ASP A 146 -8.50 0.25 -6.84
CA ASP A 146 -8.40 0.66 -8.24
C ASP A 146 -9.79 1.05 -8.75
N TYR A 147 -10.07 2.36 -8.75
CA TYR A 147 -11.37 2.94 -9.07
C TYR A 147 -11.24 3.85 -10.30
N GLU A 148 -11.22 3.22 -11.47
CA GLU A 148 -11.01 3.89 -12.75
C GLU A 148 -12.08 3.56 -13.81
N ASP A 149 -13.09 2.78 -13.41
CA ASP A 149 -14.29 2.47 -14.20
C ASP A 149 -15.49 2.14 -13.29
N GLY A 150 -16.70 2.11 -13.85
CA GLY A 150 -17.92 1.68 -13.18
C GLY A 150 -18.50 2.67 -12.17
N ALA A 151 -18.10 3.95 -12.20
CA ALA A 151 -18.67 4.99 -11.35
C ALA A 151 -20.18 5.15 -11.54
N SER A 152 -20.89 5.44 -10.45
CA SER A 152 -22.29 5.88 -10.55
C SER A 152 -22.36 7.36 -10.95
N GLY A 153 -23.55 7.82 -11.33
CA GLY A 153 -23.81 9.24 -11.56
C GLY A 153 -23.78 10.12 -10.29
N ASN A 154 -23.59 9.54 -9.10
CA ASN A 154 -23.54 10.27 -7.83
C ASN A 154 -22.12 10.29 -7.25
N MET A 155 -21.42 11.42 -7.43
CA MET A 155 -20.05 11.64 -6.93
C MET A 155 -19.93 11.46 -5.41
N ALA A 156 -20.94 11.88 -4.63
CA ALA A 156 -20.91 11.73 -3.19
C ALA A 156 -20.96 10.25 -2.80
N ALA A 157 -21.86 9.48 -3.41
CA ALA A 157 -21.98 8.03 -3.17
C ALA A 157 -20.73 7.26 -3.63
N ASN A 158 -20.15 7.61 -4.78
CA ASN A 158 -18.87 7.05 -5.23
C ASN A 158 -17.78 7.28 -4.17
N THR A 159 -17.67 8.50 -3.68
CA THR A 159 -16.69 8.88 -2.64
C THR A 159 -16.95 8.14 -1.33
N ASP A 160 -18.20 7.96 -0.93
CA ASP A 160 -18.58 7.22 0.29
C ASP A 160 -18.25 5.73 0.18
N ALA A 161 -18.43 5.12 -1.00
CA ALA A 161 -18.03 3.75 -1.26
C ALA A 161 -16.51 3.55 -1.16
N ILE A 162 -15.73 4.46 -1.76
CA ILE A 162 -14.27 4.45 -1.67
C ILE A 162 -13.81 4.61 -0.21
N LEU A 163 -14.32 5.62 0.51
CA LEU A 163 -13.96 5.86 1.90
C LEU A 163 -14.33 4.68 2.82
N ALA A 164 -15.49 4.06 2.62
CA ALA A 164 -15.87 2.84 3.36
C ALA A 164 -14.84 1.72 3.16
N GLY A 165 -14.41 1.50 1.92
CA GLY A 165 -13.37 0.51 1.60
C GLY A 165 -12.02 0.84 2.24
N MET A 166 -11.57 2.10 2.10
CA MET A 166 -10.30 2.56 2.68
C MET A 166 -10.27 2.47 4.20
N ARG A 167 -11.37 2.82 4.88
CA ARG A 167 -11.53 2.63 6.33
C ARG A 167 -11.41 1.17 6.73
N ARG A 168 -12.05 0.27 5.98
CA ARG A 168 -11.98 -1.17 6.25
C ARG A 168 -10.53 -1.67 6.11
N ILE A 169 -9.83 -1.32 5.04
CA ILE A 169 -8.40 -1.65 4.85
C ILE A 169 -7.56 -1.13 6.02
N HIS A 170 -7.74 0.14 6.41
CA HIS A 170 -7.02 0.75 7.51
C HIS A 170 -7.28 0.03 8.85
N SER A 171 -8.53 -0.33 9.13
CA SER A 171 -8.92 -1.06 10.34
C SER A 171 -8.26 -2.43 10.46
N GLU A 172 -7.90 -3.06 9.34
CA GLU A 172 -7.18 -4.33 9.31
C GLU A 172 -5.65 -4.18 9.43
N GLY A 173 -5.16 -2.95 9.59
CA GLY A 173 -3.74 -2.63 9.79
C GLY A 173 -2.93 -2.52 8.50
N TYR A 174 -3.58 -2.16 7.39
CA TYR A 174 -2.96 -1.92 6.08
C TYR A 174 -3.00 -0.44 5.72
N THR A 175 -2.17 -0.03 4.76
CA THR A 175 -2.15 1.34 4.25
C THR A 175 -3.14 1.45 3.08
N PRO A 176 -4.29 2.14 3.23
CA PRO A 176 -5.22 2.31 2.12
C PRO A 176 -4.68 3.29 1.08
N MET A 177 -4.94 3.02 -0.19
CA MET A 177 -4.58 3.88 -1.32
C MET A 177 -5.76 3.94 -2.31
N TYR A 178 -6.07 5.12 -2.81
CA TYR A 178 -6.97 5.32 -3.94
C TYR A 178 -6.16 5.39 -5.23
N TYR A 179 -6.45 4.52 -6.18
CA TYR A 179 -5.86 4.55 -7.53
C TYR A 179 -6.90 4.95 -8.58
N SER A 180 -6.48 5.83 -9.50
CA SER A 180 -7.25 6.25 -10.69
C SER A 180 -6.38 7.14 -11.60
N TYR A 181 -7.00 7.80 -12.58
CA TYR A 181 -6.40 8.86 -13.40
C TYR A 181 -7.18 10.19 -13.28
N LYS A 182 -6.50 11.33 -13.43
CA LYS A 182 -7.04 12.67 -13.04
C LYS A 182 -8.39 13.02 -13.68
N PRO A 183 -8.62 12.90 -15.02
CA PRO A 183 -9.93 13.19 -15.61
C PRO A 183 -11.07 12.43 -14.94
N TYR A 184 -10.90 11.13 -14.70
CA TYR A 184 -11.92 10.30 -14.07
C TYR A 184 -12.14 10.67 -12.61
N THR A 185 -11.05 10.87 -11.85
CA THR A 185 -11.15 11.37 -10.48
C THR A 185 -11.94 12.67 -10.40
N LEU A 186 -11.60 13.66 -11.23
CA LEU A 186 -12.28 14.96 -11.22
C LEU A 186 -13.75 14.90 -11.65
N ALA A 187 -14.11 13.94 -12.51
CA ALA A 187 -15.48 13.75 -12.95
C ALA A 187 -16.36 12.98 -11.95
N HIS A 188 -15.77 12.08 -11.15
CA HIS A 188 -16.55 11.08 -10.41
C HIS A 188 -16.30 11.01 -8.90
N VAL A 189 -15.25 11.66 -8.38
CA VAL A 189 -14.81 11.49 -6.98
C VAL A 189 -14.42 12.82 -6.34
N ASP A 190 -14.94 13.08 -5.14
CA ASP A 190 -14.44 14.16 -4.27
C ASP A 190 -13.16 13.69 -3.55
N TYR A 191 -12.04 13.72 -4.27
CA TYR A 191 -10.75 13.25 -3.75
C TYR A 191 -10.23 14.08 -2.57
N GLN A 192 -10.75 15.30 -2.36
CA GLN A 192 -10.38 16.12 -1.21
C GLN A 192 -10.91 15.51 0.09
N ARG A 193 -12.08 14.87 0.06
CA ARG A 193 -12.59 14.08 1.19
C ARG A 193 -11.69 12.89 1.49
N ILE A 194 -11.18 12.22 0.46
CA ILE A 194 -10.20 11.12 0.61
C ILE A 194 -8.94 11.64 1.28
N LEU A 195 -8.32 12.71 0.77
CA LEU A 195 -7.10 13.28 1.32
C LEU A 195 -7.26 13.84 2.74
N LYS A 196 -8.45 14.35 3.08
CA LYS A 196 -8.76 14.85 4.41
C LYS A 196 -8.73 13.72 5.46
N GLU A 197 -9.22 12.53 5.10
CA GLU A 197 -9.25 11.39 6.01
C GLU A 197 -7.98 10.54 5.95
N PHE A 198 -7.44 10.34 4.75
CA PHE A 198 -6.24 9.59 4.47
C PHE A 198 -5.22 10.47 3.73
N PRO A 199 -4.39 11.25 4.44
CA PRO A 199 -3.36 12.06 3.80
C PRO A 199 -2.34 11.22 3.00
N ASN A 200 -1.86 11.73 1.87
CA ASN A 200 -0.89 11.06 0.98
C ASN A 200 -1.34 9.70 0.43
N SER A 201 -2.65 9.50 0.23
CA SER A 201 -3.24 8.22 -0.17
C SER A 201 -3.69 8.16 -1.63
N LEU A 202 -3.17 9.02 -2.50
CA LEU A 202 -3.47 8.98 -3.94
C LEU A 202 -2.34 8.33 -4.72
N TRP A 203 -2.67 7.34 -5.54
CA TRP A 203 -1.83 6.79 -6.59
C TRP A 203 -2.47 7.14 -7.94
N ILE A 204 -2.02 8.23 -8.58
CA ILE A 204 -2.63 8.74 -9.81
C ILE A 204 -1.79 8.35 -11.02
N ALA A 205 -2.41 7.67 -11.98
CA ALA A 205 -1.82 7.41 -13.29
C ALA A 205 -1.73 8.71 -14.10
N ALA A 206 -0.54 8.98 -14.63
CA ALA A 206 -0.29 10.06 -15.57
C ALA A 206 0.76 9.58 -16.58
N TYR A 207 0.31 9.32 -17.81
CA TYR A 207 1.18 8.92 -18.90
C TYR A 207 1.45 10.12 -19.79
N ARG A 208 2.72 10.35 -20.14
CA ARG A 208 3.10 11.34 -21.15
C ARG A 208 2.71 10.84 -22.55
N ASP A 209 2.90 9.55 -22.76
CA ASP A 209 2.63 8.80 -23.99
C ASP A 209 2.34 7.33 -23.63
N TYR A 210 1.92 6.52 -24.60
CA TYR A 210 1.66 5.09 -24.41
C TYR A 210 2.91 4.21 -24.58
N LEU A 211 4.12 4.80 -24.56
CA LEU A 211 5.36 4.04 -24.72
C LEU A 211 5.82 3.47 -23.36
N PRO A 212 6.46 2.29 -23.33
CA PRO A 212 7.05 1.75 -22.11
C PRO A 212 8.02 2.74 -21.47
N THR A 213 7.67 3.26 -20.30
CA THR A 213 8.52 4.17 -19.52
C THR A 213 9.17 3.42 -18.38
N THR A 214 10.51 3.36 -18.36
CA THR A 214 11.28 2.59 -17.36
C THR A 214 11.69 3.42 -16.14
N LYS A 215 11.45 4.73 -16.17
CA LYS A 215 11.71 5.68 -15.09
C LYS A 215 10.55 6.67 -14.96
N PRO A 216 10.15 7.06 -13.74
CA PRO A 216 9.14 8.09 -13.54
C PRO A 216 9.61 9.45 -14.09
N ASP A 217 8.80 10.08 -14.93
CA ASP A 217 9.01 11.47 -15.36
C ASP A 217 8.41 12.43 -14.31
N TYR A 218 9.14 12.64 -13.21
CA TYR A 218 8.71 13.53 -12.13
C TYR A 218 8.47 14.98 -12.58
N GLY A 219 9.00 15.40 -13.73
CA GLY A 219 8.75 16.71 -14.34
C GLY A 219 7.34 16.80 -14.89
N TYR A 220 6.92 15.79 -15.66
CA TYR A 220 5.54 15.68 -16.17
C TYR A 220 4.52 15.61 -15.02
N PHE A 221 4.77 14.77 -14.01
CA PHE A 221 3.88 14.65 -12.84
C PHE A 221 3.68 15.98 -12.09
N ARG A 222 4.70 16.84 -12.01
CA ARG A 222 4.63 18.13 -11.32
C ARG A 222 3.74 19.14 -12.05
N VAL A 223 3.82 19.20 -13.37
CA VAL A 223 3.02 20.12 -14.19
C VAL A 223 1.56 19.65 -14.24
N TRP A 224 1.33 18.34 -14.21
CA TRP A 224 -0.01 17.77 -14.34
C TRP A 224 -0.83 17.79 -13.04
N MET A 225 -0.19 17.81 -11.87
CA MET A 225 -0.84 17.88 -10.54
C MET A 225 -0.95 19.32 -9.99
N GLY A 226 -0.37 20.30 -10.70
CA GLY A 226 -0.42 21.72 -10.34
C GLY A 226 -1.74 22.40 -10.62
#